data_AF-A0A9D9QYX6-F1
#
_entry.id   AF-A0A9D9QYX6-F1
#
_cell.length_a   1.000
_cell.length_b   1.000
_cell.length_c   1.000
_cell.angle_alpha   90.00
_cell.angle_beta   90.00
_cell.angle_gamma   90.00
#
_symmetry.space_group_name_H-M   'P 1'
#
loop_
_entity.id
_entity.type
_entity.pdbx_description
1 polymer ?
#
loop_
_entity_poly.entity_id
_entity_poly.type
_entity_poly.pdbx_seq_one_letter_code
_entity_poly.pdbx_strand_id
1 'polypeptide(L)'
;MFIAPVTHALPDDCLELTAPATFLETNGLVCLQKIIVTEQESTQLYKASLQWLGADNPNRFQLLTTESDEASEINSPTFSTVSGLLTLPKVDVPKLFGTERYAVNLNLVPNPDDPAVMLFELVKVEIYNNPDYVPNETWKPYGMLFPEERRAVDLLGQSIPYAQLADAIYDFDNVAVGSWDLIQPTGTSSGMDAGVYRNRDTGELVLAFRGTETCDFSCSPKEWEDSASDVIADTAIGIGVVSDQFKDAFRFTQDVINRHPGIKITVTGHSLGGGLAQAVGAILGLETYAFNSSPVPDHFFDTYTKLPNEQLQELIYVIADVHDPVSNTDKTGKFYIDSHHVTPLIQFNFDLKEIMPSESVDLYDLRFDRHGITRFHDNAVDLITNIYQTGW
;
A
#
# COMPACT_ATOMS: atom_id res chain seq x y z
N MET A 1 -10.47 26.22 7.33
CA MET A 1 -9.02 25.97 7.47
C MET A 1 -8.61 26.54 8.82
N PHE A 2 -8.67 25.73 9.87
CA PHE A 2 -8.12 26.08 11.18
C PHE A 2 -6.69 25.53 11.19
N ILE A 3 -5.70 26.42 11.08
CA ILE A 3 -4.31 26.05 11.33
C ILE A 3 -4.23 25.91 12.85
N ALA A 4 -4.17 24.68 13.35
CA ALA A 4 -3.84 24.44 14.75
C ALA A 4 -2.47 25.09 15.02
N PRO A 5 -2.27 25.77 16.16
CA PRO A 5 -0.95 26.27 16.51
C PRO A 5 0.01 25.08 16.53
N VAL A 6 1.17 25.23 15.89
CA VAL A 6 2.23 24.23 15.91
C VAL A 6 2.60 24.01 17.37
N THR A 7 2.07 22.94 17.97
CA THR A 7 2.50 22.50 19.29
C THR A 7 3.95 22.07 19.14
N HIS A 8 4.86 22.86 19.69
CA HIS A 8 6.27 22.49 19.78
C HIS A 8 6.36 21.12 20.47
N ALA A 9 7.09 20.20 19.86
CA ALA A 9 7.26 18.87 20.39
C ALA A 9 8.08 18.91 21.69
N LEU A 10 7.80 17.99 22.61
CA LEU A 10 8.56 17.90 23.86
C LEU A 10 9.73 16.92 23.67
N PRO A 11 10.87 17.13 24.35
CA PRO A 11 12.01 16.20 24.27
C PRO A 11 11.66 14.75 24.63
N ASP A 12 10.62 14.53 25.44
CA ASP A 12 10.10 13.20 25.79
C ASP A 12 9.57 12.42 24.58
N ASP A 13 9.19 13.11 23.49
CA ASP A 13 8.75 12.47 22.24
C ASP A 13 9.87 11.67 21.57
N CYS A 14 11.13 11.88 21.97
CA CYS A 14 12.28 11.13 21.46
C CYS A 14 12.60 9.85 22.24
N LEU A 15 11.92 9.55 23.35
CA LEU A 15 12.31 8.48 24.28
C LEU A 15 12.18 7.07 23.72
N GLU A 16 11.17 6.83 22.87
CA GLU A 16 10.89 5.51 22.29
C GLU A 16 11.70 5.22 21.01
N LEU A 17 12.47 6.19 20.52
CA LEU A 17 13.22 6.07 19.28
C LEU A 17 14.62 5.50 19.55
N THR A 18 15.02 4.52 18.74
CA THR A 18 16.31 3.82 18.88
C THR A 18 17.32 4.16 17.79
N ALA A 19 16.84 4.71 16.66
CA ALA A 19 17.67 5.12 15.54
C ALA A 19 18.49 6.37 15.86
N PRO A 20 19.74 6.50 15.35
CA PRO A 20 20.62 7.64 15.67
C PRO A 20 20.06 9.01 15.28
N ALA A 21 19.29 9.08 14.20
CA ALA A 21 18.60 10.29 13.78
C ALA A 21 17.23 9.95 13.20
N THR A 22 16.19 10.59 13.72
CA THR A 22 14.82 10.46 13.24
C THR A 22 14.19 11.83 13.10
N PHE A 23 13.49 12.09 12.00
CA PHE A 23 12.68 13.30 11.82
C PHE A 23 11.19 12.96 11.84
N LEU A 24 10.49 13.48 12.83
CA LEU A 24 9.06 13.34 13.01
C LEU A 24 8.35 14.53 12.34
N GLU A 25 7.84 14.31 11.13
CA GLU A 25 7.18 15.38 10.36
C GLU A 25 5.92 15.94 11.03
N THR A 26 5.22 15.11 11.80
CA THR A 26 3.95 15.47 12.45
C THR A 26 4.06 16.68 13.37
N ASN A 27 5.22 16.86 14.01
CA ASN A 27 5.51 17.95 14.94
C ASN A 27 6.83 18.70 14.59
N GLY A 28 7.50 18.32 13.50
CA GLY A 28 8.73 18.94 13.05
C GLY A 28 9.94 18.68 13.95
N LEU A 29 9.93 17.61 14.75
CA LEU A 29 11.00 17.28 15.70
C LEU A 29 12.07 16.40 15.05
N VAL A 30 13.34 16.77 15.20
CA VAL A 30 14.49 15.92 14.88
C VAL A 30 15.04 15.36 16.20
N CYS A 31 14.94 14.05 16.37
CA CYS A 31 15.53 13.34 17.49
C CYS A 31 16.90 12.81 17.08
N LEU A 32 17.93 13.20 17.83
CA LEU A 32 19.32 12.81 17.59
C LEU A 32 19.86 12.09 18.83
N GLN A 33 20.51 10.95 18.61
CA GLN A 33 21.15 10.16 19.64
C GLN A 33 22.51 9.70 19.14
N LYS A 34 23.39 9.27 20.05
CA LYS A 34 24.70 8.70 19.71
C LYS A 34 25.57 9.68 18.91
N ILE A 35 25.38 10.98 19.10
CA ILE A 35 26.07 12.05 18.37
C ILE A 35 27.53 12.07 18.79
N ILE A 36 28.44 11.88 17.86
CA ILE A 36 29.88 11.98 18.07
C ILE A 36 30.28 13.45 17.90
N VAL A 37 30.54 14.12 19.03
CA VAL A 37 31.06 15.49 19.03
C VAL A 37 32.58 15.44 19.05
N THR A 38 33.18 16.00 18.00
CA THR A 38 34.64 16.11 17.87
C THR A 38 35.10 17.47 18.37
N GLU A 39 35.91 17.44 19.43
CA GLU A 39 36.67 18.58 19.94
C GLU A 39 38.16 18.32 19.67
N GLN A 40 38.97 19.37 19.58
CA GLN A 40 40.37 19.32 19.12
C GLN A 40 41.23 18.20 19.75
N GLU A 41 40.91 17.77 20.98
CA GLU A 41 41.64 16.71 21.70
C GLU A 41 40.73 15.65 22.35
N SER A 42 39.41 15.70 22.16
CA SER A 42 38.49 14.75 22.80
C SER A 42 37.27 14.43 21.94
N THR A 43 36.74 13.22 22.12
CA THR A 43 35.47 12.80 21.52
C THR A 43 34.48 12.55 22.64
N GLN A 44 33.31 13.17 22.54
CA GLN A 44 32.23 13.04 23.51
C GLN A 44 30.95 12.63 22.79
N LEU A 45 30.07 11.94 23.51
CA LEU A 45 28.81 11.44 22.98
C LEU A 45 27.64 12.21 23.57
N TYR A 46 26.70 12.59 22.71
CA TYR A 46 25.54 13.37 23.08
C TYR A 46 24.27 12.83 22.42
N LYS A 47 23.14 13.12 23.04
CA LYS A 47 21.82 13.11 22.42
C LYS A 47 21.28 14.53 22.42
N ALA A 48 20.48 14.86 21.41
CA ALA A 48 19.93 16.19 21.23
C ALA A 48 18.57 16.13 20.54
N SER A 49 17.82 17.23 20.65
CA SER A 49 16.60 17.41 19.87
C SER A 49 16.63 18.76 19.16
N LEU A 50 16.19 18.79 17.89
CA LEU A 50 16.06 20.00 17.09
C LEU A 50 14.60 20.21 16.67
N GLN A 51 14.12 21.44 16.73
CA GLN A 51 12.79 21.82 16.26
C GLN A 51 12.87 22.50 14.90
N TRP A 52 12.16 21.97 13.91
CA TRP A 52 11.96 22.64 12.63
C TRP A 52 11.14 23.92 12.81
N LEU A 53 11.60 25.02 12.21
CA LEU A 53 11.00 26.35 12.37
C LEU A 53 9.82 26.62 11.41
N GLY A 54 9.35 25.60 10.70
CA GLY A 54 8.16 25.68 9.85
C GLY A 54 8.42 26.19 8.44
N ALA A 55 7.35 26.28 7.65
CA ALA A 55 7.41 26.58 6.22
C ALA A 55 7.96 27.97 5.89
N ASP A 56 7.86 28.94 6.80
CA ASP A 56 8.44 30.28 6.63
C ASP A 56 9.97 30.27 6.77
N ASN A 57 10.52 29.26 7.46
CA ASN A 57 11.95 29.04 7.66
C ASN A 57 12.30 27.57 7.38
N PRO A 58 12.08 27.08 6.15
CA PRO A 58 12.02 25.66 5.85
C PRO A 58 13.36 24.94 6.04
N ASN A 59 14.46 25.70 5.99
CA ASN A 59 15.82 25.18 6.12
C ASN A 59 16.39 25.31 7.54
N ARG A 60 15.61 25.81 8.52
CA ARG A 60 16.14 26.13 9.86
C ARG A 60 15.55 25.26 10.94
N PHE A 61 16.44 24.84 11.84
CA PHE A 61 16.14 24.02 12.99
C PHE A 61 16.74 24.66 14.24
N GLN A 62 16.00 24.71 15.33
CA GLN A 62 16.47 25.22 16.60
C GLN A 62 16.86 24.08 17.54
N LEU A 63 18.01 24.19 18.19
CA LEU A 63 18.40 23.27 19.25
C LEU A 63 17.50 23.45 20.48
N LEU A 64 16.87 22.36 20.94
CA LEU A 64 16.02 22.36 22.13
C LEU A 64 16.75 21.83 23.36
N THR A 65 17.32 20.63 23.25
CA THR A 65 18.01 19.95 24.35
C THR A 65 19.31 19.30 23.90
N THR A 66 20.21 19.15 24.85
CA THR A 66 21.46 18.38 24.71
C THR A 66 21.73 17.67 26.03
N GLU A 67 22.02 16.37 25.96
CA GLU A 67 22.35 15.54 27.12
C GLU A 67 23.51 14.61 26.74
N SER A 68 24.28 14.16 27.72
CA SER A 68 25.33 13.15 27.50
C SER A 68 24.74 11.82 27.07
N ASP A 69 25.45 11.10 26.21
CA ASP A 69 25.12 9.76 25.75
C ASP A 69 26.28 8.79 26.04
N GLU A 70 26.04 7.48 25.99
CA GLU A 70 26.98 6.43 26.42
C GLU A 70 27.49 5.56 25.27
N ALA A 71 26.85 5.59 24.10
CA ALA A 71 27.17 4.70 22.99
C ALA A 71 27.24 5.40 21.63
N SER A 72 28.01 4.81 20.72
CA SER A 72 28.04 5.14 19.30
C SER A 72 27.78 3.88 18.49
N GLU A 73 27.20 4.02 17.30
CA GLU A 73 26.99 2.92 16.36
C GLU A 73 27.21 3.32 14.90
N ILE A 74 26.97 2.39 13.99
CA ILE A 74 27.03 2.65 12.54
C ILE A 74 26.03 3.75 12.16
N ASN A 75 26.45 4.72 11.33
CA ASN A 75 25.68 5.91 10.97
C ASN A 75 25.40 6.90 12.11
N SER A 76 26.14 6.85 13.22
CA SER A 76 26.07 7.89 14.26
C SER A 76 26.23 9.30 13.66
N PRO A 77 25.38 10.27 14.06
CA PRO A 77 25.59 11.67 13.76
C PRO A 77 26.97 12.12 14.20
N THR A 78 27.58 13.04 13.46
CA THR A 78 28.85 13.66 13.84
C THR A 78 28.71 15.17 13.85
N PHE A 79 29.23 15.81 14.89
CA PHE A 79 29.27 17.26 14.98
C PHE A 79 30.71 17.73 15.17
N SER A 80 31.12 18.72 14.40
CA SER A 80 32.42 19.38 14.56
C SER A 80 32.23 20.76 15.17
N THR A 81 32.79 20.95 16.36
CA THR A 81 32.78 22.25 17.04
C THR A 81 33.64 23.31 16.33
N VAL A 82 34.56 22.88 15.47
CA VAL A 82 35.45 23.77 14.70
C VAL A 82 34.76 24.31 13.45
N SER A 83 34.10 23.43 12.68
CA SER A 83 33.43 23.85 11.45
C SER A 83 31.97 24.25 11.65
N GLY A 84 31.34 23.84 12.76
CA GLY A 84 29.90 23.98 12.99
C GLY A 84 29.06 22.97 12.20
N LEU A 85 29.68 22.01 11.51
CA LEU A 85 28.98 21.04 10.66
C LEU A 85 28.43 19.89 11.50
N LEU A 86 27.12 19.68 11.42
CA LEU A 86 26.40 18.49 11.87
C LEU A 86 26.11 17.60 10.66
N THR A 87 26.71 16.42 10.63
CA THR A 87 26.50 15.41 9.57
C THR A 87 25.64 14.30 10.14
N LEU A 88 24.52 14.02 9.48
CA LEU A 88 23.61 12.94 9.78
C LEU A 88 23.69 11.91 8.64
N PRO A 89 24.50 10.84 8.79
CA PRO A 89 24.73 9.89 7.70
C PRO A 89 23.45 9.17 7.25
N LYS A 90 22.51 8.99 8.18
CA LYS A 90 21.19 8.39 7.95
C LYS A 90 20.17 9.02 8.89
N VAL A 91 19.15 9.64 8.33
CA VAL A 91 17.98 10.18 9.03
C VAL A 91 16.76 9.38 8.60
N ASP A 92 16.11 8.74 9.55
CA ASP A 92 14.87 8.01 9.31
C ASP A 92 13.68 8.99 9.39
N VAL A 93 12.79 8.94 8.40
CA VAL A 93 11.57 9.75 8.32
C VAL A 93 10.38 8.81 8.18
N PRO A 94 9.77 8.41 9.31
CA PRO A 94 8.65 7.47 9.30
C PRO A 94 7.44 8.04 8.56
N LYS A 95 6.87 7.25 7.66
CA LYS A 95 5.59 7.48 6.97
C LYS A 95 4.58 6.41 7.37
N LEU A 96 3.36 6.52 6.87
CA LEU A 96 2.28 5.58 7.20
C LEU A 96 2.60 4.13 6.79
N PHE A 97 3.17 3.91 5.60
CA PHE A 97 3.43 2.55 5.06
C PHE A 97 4.91 2.23 4.88
N GLY A 98 5.80 3.10 5.34
CA GLY A 98 7.23 2.85 5.25
C GLY A 98 8.08 3.96 5.84
N THR A 99 9.39 3.77 5.83
CA THR A 99 10.35 4.78 6.33
C THR A 99 11.20 5.32 5.18
N GLU A 100 11.12 6.64 4.95
CA GLU A 100 12.04 7.33 4.06
C GLU A 100 13.38 7.58 4.76
N ARG A 101 14.46 7.69 3.98
CA ARG A 101 15.80 7.86 4.53
C ARG A 101 16.64 8.84 3.75
N TYR A 102 17.35 9.68 4.49
CA TYR A 102 18.17 10.73 3.92
C TYR A 102 19.54 10.82 4.60
N ALA A 103 20.55 11.21 3.84
CA ALA A 103 21.80 11.72 4.36
C ALA A 103 21.71 13.25 4.39
N VAL A 104 21.95 13.84 5.56
CA VAL A 104 21.68 15.27 5.80
C VAL A 104 22.89 15.95 6.42
N ASN A 105 23.21 17.15 5.93
CA ASN A 105 24.18 18.03 6.59
C ASN A 105 23.50 19.33 7.00
N LEU A 106 23.75 19.75 8.23
CA LEU A 106 23.33 21.04 8.77
C LEU A 106 24.56 21.81 9.25
N ASN A 107 24.52 23.13 9.14
CA ASN A 107 25.55 24.00 9.67
C ASN A 107 25.01 24.84 10.82
N LEU A 108 25.79 24.95 11.89
CA LEU A 108 25.48 25.84 12.98
C LEU A 108 25.55 27.30 12.49
N VAL A 109 24.48 28.04 12.71
CA VAL A 109 24.36 29.47 12.35
C VAL A 109 23.95 30.28 13.58
N PRO A 110 24.44 31.53 13.71
CA PRO A 110 24.03 32.39 14.81
C PRO A 110 22.57 32.81 14.62
N ASN A 111 21.82 32.88 15.73
CA ASN A 111 20.54 33.55 15.74
C ASN A 111 20.75 35.07 15.96
N PRO A 112 20.38 35.93 14.99
CA PRO A 112 20.55 37.38 15.13
C PRO A 112 19.64 37.99 16.20
N ASP A 113 18.51 37.36 16.50
CA ASP A 113 17.51 37.88 17.44
C ASP A 113 17.82 37.46 18.89
N ASP A 114 18.37 36.26 19.08
CA ASP A 114 18.81 35.75 20.38
C ASP A 114 20.08 34.88 20.26
N PRO A 115 21.28 35.45 20.52
CA PRO A 115 22.54 34.72 20.43
C PRO A 115 22.67 33.50 21.36
N ALA A 116 21.81 33.37 22.38
CA ALA A 116 21.80 32.20 23.26
C ALA A 116 21.12 30.98 22.59
N VAL A 117 20.32 31.21 21.53
CA VAL A 117 19.63 30.17 20.78
C VAL A 117 20.51 29.69 19.63
N MET A 118 20.83 28.41 19.65
CA MET A 118 21.61 27.75 18.60
C MET A 118 20.68 27.32 17.47
N LEU A 119 20.97 27.76 16.25
CA LEU A 119 20.24 27.39 15.04
C LEU A 119 21.12 26.55 14.13
N PHE A 120 20.49 25.57 13.49
CA PHE A 120 21.09 24.75 12.45
C PHE A 120 20.38 25.04 11.13
N GLU A 121 21.16 25.34 10.10
CA GLU A 121 20.67 25.57 8.75
C GLU A 121 21.01 24.38 7.84
N LEU A 122 20.01 23.89 7.11
CA LEU A 122 20.12 22.78 6.19
C LEU A 122 21.02 23.15 5.01
N VAL A 123 22.09 22.38 4.80
CA VAL A 123 23.06 22.62 3.72
C VAL A 123 22.93 21.58 2.62
N LYS A 124 22.60 20.33 2.99
CA LYS A 124 22.57 19.21 2.06
C LYS A 124 21.53 18.18 2.50
N VAL A 125 20.77 17.68 1.54
CA VAL A 125 19.89 16.52 1.68
C VAL A 125 20.08 15.64 0.46
N GLU A 126 20.36 14.36 0.68
CA GLU A 126 20.45 13.33 -0.35
C GLU A 126 19.65 12.11 0.09
N ILE A 127 19.11 11.36 -0.88
CA ILE A 127 18.50 10.06 -0.59
C ILE A 127 19.59 9.14 -0.01
N TYR A 128 19.27 8.49 1.09
CA TYR A 128 20.15 7.47 1.65
C TYR A 128 20.08 6.20 0.78
N ASN A 129 21.20 5.89 0.13
CA ASN A 129 21.35 4.63 -0.61
C ASN A 129 21.72 3.53 0.37
N ASN A 130 20.82 2.58 0.58
CA ASN A 130 21.07 1.46 1.47
C ASN A 130 22.10 0.50 0.83
N PRO A 131 23.29 0.30 1.42
CA PRO A 131 24.33 -0.56 0.85
C PRO A 131 23.96 -2.05 0.87
N ASP A 132 23.01 -2.44 1.72
CA ASP A 132 22.61 -3.84 1.87
C ASP A 132 21.55 -4.26 0.84
N TYR A 133 21.00 -3.32 0.06
CA TYR A 133 20.02 -3.63 -0.99
C TYR A 133 20.63 -4.48 -2.10
N VAL A 134 20.08 -5.68 -2.26
CA VAL A 134 20.40 -6.61 -3.34
C VAL A 134 19.16 -6.81 -4.22
N PRO A 135 19.20 -6.39 -5.50
CA PRO A 135 18.11 -6.63 -6.46
C PRO A 135 17.76 -8.12 -6.54
N ASN A 136 16.48 -8.44 -6.64
CA ASN A 136 15.92 -9.79 -6.79
C ASN A 136 16.11 -10.71 -5.57
N GLU A 137 16.69 -10.19 -4.48
CA GLU A 137 16.89 -10.92 -3.22
C GLU A 137 16.29 -10.19 -2.01
N THR A 138 16.27 -8.86 -2.06
CA THR A 138 15.71 -7.98 -1.01
C THR A 138 14.74 -6.98 -1.64
N TRP A 139 13.74 -6.55 -0.88
CA TRP A 139 12.86 -5.47 -1.34
C TRP A 139 13.67 -4.20 -1.51
N LYS A 140 13.39 -3.41 -2.56
CA LYS A 140 13.94 -2.06 -2.65
C LYS A 140 13.44 -1.24 -1.45
N PRO A 141 14.33 -0.60 -0.66
CA PRO A 141 13.92 0.17 0.52
C PRO A 141 12.92 1.27 0.16
N TYR A 142 11.95 1.52 1.05
CA TYR A 142 10.85 2.47 0.81
C TYR A 142 11.33 3.88 0.39
N GLY A 143 12.36 4.40 1.05
CA GLY A 143 12.98 5.69 0.71
C GLY A 143 13.65 5.75 -0.66
N MET A 144 13.99 4.60 -1.25
CA MET A 144 14.63 4.49 -2.56
C MET A 144 13.64 4.26 -3.72
N LEU A 145 12.37 3.97 -3.42
CA LEU A 145 11.34 3.72 -4.42
C LEU A 145 11.13 4.91 -5.36
N PHE A 146 10.94 4.62 -6.64
CA PHE A 146 10.48 5.59 -7.61
C PHE A 146 9.03 6.00 -7.30
N PRO A 147 8.55 7.17 -7.77
CA PRO A 147 7.21 7.66 -7.43
C PRO A 147 6.08 6.65 -7.69
N GLU A 148 6.10 5.95 -8.82
CA GLU A 148 5.09 4.93 -9.15
C GLU A 148 5.21 3.66 -8.30
N GLU A 149 6.43 3.21 -7.99
CA GLU A 149 6.66 2.08 -7.07
C GLU A 149 6.16 2.42 -5.66
N ARG A 150 6.41 3.65 -5.20
CA ARG A 150 5.92 4.12 -3.90
C ARG A 150 4.40 4.21 -3.87
N ARG A 151 3.78 4.75 -4.93
CA ARG A 151 2.32 4.75 -5.07
C ARG A 151 1.75 3.34 -4.99
N ALA A 152 2.37 2.38 -5.69
CA ALA A 152 1.95 0.98 -5.64
C ALA A 152 2.03 0.40 -4.22
N VAL A 153 3.13 0.63 -3.51
CA VAL A 153 3.33 0.18 -2.12
C VAL A 153 2.34 0.83 -1.16
N ASP A 154 2.10 2.14 -1.28
CA ASP A 154 1.13 2.84 -0.45
C ASP A 154 -0.29 2.30 -0.70
N LEU A 155 -0.65 2.03 -1.96
CA LEU A 155 -1.92 1.39 -2.30
C LEU A 155 -2.01 -0.04 -1.75
N LEU A 156 -0.93 -0.82 -1.81
CA LEU A 156 -0.87 -2.15 -1.20
C LEU A 156 -1.14 -2.07 0.31
N GLY A 157 -0.46 -1.15 1.02
CA GLY A 157 -0.66 -0.94 2.45
C GLY A 157 -2.07 -0.49 2.82
N GLN A 158 -2.64 0.45 2.05
CA GLN A 158 -4.05 0.87 2.22
C GLN A 158 -5.03 -0.28 1.98
N SER A 159 -4.66 -1.23 1.11
CA SER A 159 -5.55 -2.29 0.65
C SER A 159 -5.67 -3.48 1.61
N ILE A 160 -4.76 -3.63 2.57
CA ILE A 160 -4.68 -4.78 3.49
C ILE A 160 -6.02 -5.11 4.17
N PRO A 161 -6.76 -4.15 4.77
CA PRO A 161 -8.05 -4.46 5.39
C PRO A 161 -9.07 -5.01 4.39
N TYR A 162 -9.03 -4.55 3.13
CA TYR A 162 -9.95 -5.01 2.10
C TYR A 162 -9.56 -6.39 1.57
N ALA A 163 -8.26 -6.71 1.47
CA ALA A 163 -7.79 -8.05 1.16
C ALA A 163 -8.24 -9.07 2.21
N GLN A 164 -8.19 -8.69 3.50
CA GLN A 164 -8.69 -9.51 4.60
C GLN A 164 -10.21 -9.78 4.49
N LEU A 165 -11.00 -8.78 4.09
CA LEU A 165 -12.44 -8.95 3.85
C LEU A 165 -12.74 -9.78 2.58
N ALA A 166 -11.91 -9.65 1.54
CA ALA A 166 -12.00 -10.44 0.32
C ALA A 166 -11.68 -11.93 0.55
N ASP A 167 -10.84 -12.28 1.53
CA ASP A 167 -10.68 -13.65 2.00
C ASP A 167 -11.84 -14.10 2.90
N ALA A 168 -12.22 -13.25 3.87
CA ALA A 168 -13.23 -13.60 4.86
C ALA A 168 -14.60 -13.95 4.24
N ILE A 169 -14.98 -13.33 3.11
CA ILE A 169 -16.27 -13.56 2.46
C ILE A 169 -16.45 -14.97 1.86
N TYR A 170 -15.37 -15.76 1.78
CA TYR A 170 -15.48 -17.18 1.41
C TYR A 170 -16.14 -18.03 2.51
N ASP A 171 -16.24 -17.51 3.73
CA ASP A 171 -16.88 -18.17 4.85
C ASP A 171 -17.78 -17.18 5.60
N PHE A 172 -19.10 -17.29 5.41
CA PHE A 172 -20.09 -16.41 6.03
C PHE A 172 -20.16 -16.51 7.55
N ASP A 173 -19.52 -17.52 8.17
CA ASP A 173 -19.40 -17.59 9.63
C ASP A 173 -18.38 -16.58 10.17
N ASN A 174 -17.57 -15.94 9.30
CA ASN A 174 -16.70 -14.81 9.63
C ASN A 174 -17.49 -13.51 9.85
N VAL A 175 -18.29 -13.50 10.91
CA VAL A 175 -19.17 -12.37 11.25
C VAL A 175 -18.44 -11.15 11.81
N ALA A 176 -17.18 -11.31 12.24
CA ALA A 176 -16.33 -10.23 12.73
C ALA A 176 -14.87 -10.42 12.26
N VAL A 177 -14.34 -9.44 11.52
CA VAL A 177 -13.02 -9.49 10.88
C VAL A 177 -12.29 -8.16 11.14
N GLY A 178 -11.25 -8.17 11.99
CA GLY A 178 -10.63 -6.91 12.44
C GLY A 178 -11.70 -5.98 13.05
N SER A 179 -11.73 -4.71 12.65
CA SER A 179 -12.75 -3.71 13.03
C SER A 179 -14.09 -3.82 12.29
N TRP A 180 -14.31 -4.85 11.46
CA TRP A 180 -15.47 -4.97 10.59
C TRP A 180 -16.44 -6.05 11.05
N ASP A 181 -17.74 -5.76 10.99
CA ASP A 181 -18.82 -6.71 11.25
C ASP A 181 -19.57 -7.03 9.95
N LEU A 182 -19.81 -8.32 9.66
CA LEU A 182 -20.68 -8.73 8.57
C LEU A 182 -22.13 -8.45 8.96
N ILE A 183 -22.76 -7.46 8.30
CA ILE A 183 -24.14 -7.06 8.61
C ILE A 183 -25.17 -7.62 7.63
N GLN A 184 -24.73 -8.05 6.44
CA GLN A 184 -25.60 -8.63 5.43
C GLN A 184 -24.83 -9.59 4.51
N PRO A 185 -24.96 -10.91 4.67
CA PRO A 185 -24.57 -11.87 3.63
C PRO A 185 -25.65 -11.92 2.53
N THR A 186 -25.26 -12.24 1.30
CA THR A 186 -26.17 -12.39 0.16
C THR A 186 -25.62 -13.43 -0.82
N GLY A 187 -26.50 -14.28 -1.33
CA GLY A 187 -26.22 -15.22 -2.41
C GLY A 187 -27.39 -15.21 -3.40
N THR A 188 -27.10 -15.44 -4.68
CA THR A 188 -28.09 -15.41 -5.76
C THR A 188 -28.09 -16.68 -6.58
N SER A 189 -29.16 -16.91 -7.36
CA SER A 189 -29.26 -18.09 -8.22
C SER A 189 -28.25 -18.09 -9.39
N SER A 190 -27.62 -16.95 -9.69
CA SER A 190 -26.53 -16.86 -10.67
C SER A 190 -25.19 -17.38 -10.11
N GLY A 191 -25.11 -17.65 -8.80
CA GLY A 191 -23.87 -18.04 -8.12
C GLY A 191 -23.08 -16.86 -7.57
N MET A 192 -23.58 -15.62 -7.70
CA MET A 192 -22.95 -14.46 -7.06
C MET A 192 -23.23 -14.49 -5.55
N ASP A 193 -22.15 -14.52 -4.78
CA ASP A 193 -22.08 -14.44 -3.33
C ASP A 193 -21.37 -13.14 -2.91
N ALA A 194 -21.93 -12.44 -1.93
CA ALA A 194 -21.42 -11.17 -1.45
C ALA A 194 -21.76 -10.91 0.01
N GLY A 195 -21.07 -9.95 0.62
CA GLY A 195 -21.31 -9.52 1.99
C GLY A 195 -21.14 -8.02 2.14
N VAL A 196 -21.97 -7.40 2.98
CA VAL A 196 -21.77 -6.03 3.45
C VAL A 196 -21.14 -6.07 4.82
N TYR A 197 -19.92 -5.58 4.90
CA TYR A 197 -19.20 -5.35 6.15
C TYR A 197 -19.35 -3.90 6.59
N ARG A 198 -19.47 -3.67 7.91
CA ARG A 198 -19.52 -2.35 8.50
C ARG A 198 -18.37 -2.14 9.46
N ASN A 199 -17.64 -1.05 9.31
CA ASN A 199 -16.59 -0.68 10.25
C ASN A 199 -17.24 -0.22 11.57
N ARG A 200 -16.81 -0.80 12.70
CA ARG A 200 -17.34 -0.47 14.03
C ARG A 200 -16.99 0.94 14.50
N ASP A 201 -15.86 1.47 14.03
CA ASP A 201 -15.30 2.75 14.47
C ASP A 201 -15.79 3.90 13.58
N THR A 202 -15.78 3.72 12.25
CA THR A 202 -16.11 4.77 11.28
C THR A 202 -17.55 4.69 10.76
N GLY A 203 -18.19 3.52 10.85
CA GLY A 203 -19.51 3.26 10.29
C GLY A 203 -19.55 3.11 8.76
N GLU A 204 -18.39 3.18 8.10
CA GLU A 204 -18.23 2.96 6.65
C GLU A 204 -18.56 1.53 6.27
N LEU A 205 -18.90 1.32 4.99
CA LEU A 205 -19.29 0.02 4.46
C LEU A 205 -18.29 -0.50 3.44
N VAL A 206 -18.06 -1.80 3.47
CA VAL A 206 -17.35 -2.54 2.42
C VAL A 206 -18.27 -3.59 1.86
N LEU A 207 -18.48 -3.59 0.54
CA LEU A 207 -19.09 -4.71 -0.18
C LEU A 207 -17.98 -5.64 -0.64
N ALA A 208 -17.91 -6.84 -0.07
CA ALA A 208 -17.00 -7.89 -0.49
C ALA A 208 -17.75 -8.87 -1.40
N PHE A 209 -17.22 -9.11 -2.60
CA PHE A 209 -17.69 -10.14 -3.52
C PHE A 209 -16.79 -11.37 -3.43
N ARG A 210 -17.41 -12.54 -3.28
CA ARG A 210 -16.71 -13.82 -3.26
C ARG A 210 -16.37 -14.24 -4.70
N GLY A 211 -15.20 -14.84 -4.89
CA GLY A 211 -14.87 -15.53 -6.15
C GLY A 211 -15.35 -16.98 -6.18
N THR A 212 -15.32 -17.62 -7.33
CA THR A 212 -15.68 -19.04 -7.45
C THR A 212 -14.58 -19.94 -6.87
N GLU A 213 -14.95 -20.97 -6.11
CA GLU A 213 -13.99 -21.97 -5.57
C GLU A 213 -13.65 -23.08 -6.58
N THR A 214 -14.46 -23.24 -7.63
CA THR A 214 -14.28 -24.25 -8.68
C THR A 214 -14.19 -23.57 -10.04
N CYS A 215 -13.17 -23.91 -10.83
CA CYS A 215 -13.00 -23.43 -12.19
C CYS A 215 -14.10 -23.95 -13.11
N ASP A 216 -15.27 -23.31 -13.11
CA ASP A 216 -16.26 -23.41 -14.20
C ASP A 216 -15.95 -22.43 -15.35
N PHE A 217 -14.84 -21.69 -15.22
CA PHE A 217 -14.21 -20.97 -16.32
C PHE A 217 -13.16 -21.87 -16.96
N SER A 218 -13.27 -22.07 -18.28
CA SER A 218 -12.30 -22.82 -19.07
C SER A 218 -10.97 -22.05 -19.12
N CYS A 219 -10.14 -22.28 -18.10
CA CYS A 219 -8.86 -21.61 -17.87
C CYS A 219 -7.69 -22.59 -17.93
N SER A 220 -7.76 -23.63 -18.76
CA SER A 220 -6.66 -24.59 -18.93
C SER A 220 -6.20 -24.66 -20.40
N PRO A 221 -4.92 -24.44 -20.73
CA PRO A 221 -4.38 -24.64 -22.07
C PRO A 221 -4.53 -26.09 -22.56
N LYS A 222 -4.57 -27.06 -21.62
CA LYS A 222 -4.69 -28.49 -21.92
C LYS A 222 -6.10 -28.94 -22.33
N GLU A 223 -7.15 -28.19 -21.98
CA GLU A 223 -8.53 -28.53 -22.37
C GLU A 223 -8.86 -28.09 -23.80
N TRP A 224 -8.07 -27.16 -24.36
CA TRP A 224 -8.32 -26.63 -25.69
C TRP A 224 -7.94 -27.61 -26.81
N GLU A 225 -7.00 -28.53 -26.58
CA GLU A 225 -6.59 -29.52 -27.59
C GLU A 225 -7.53 -30.74 -27.65
N ASP A 226 -8.15 -31.14 -26.53
CA ASP A 226 -8.98 -32.36 -26.47
C ASP A 226 -10.50 -32.11 -26.56
N SER A 227 -10.98 -30.86 -26.47
CA SER A 227 -12.41 -30.55 -26.29
C SER A 227 -13.00 -29.55 -27.31
N ALA A 228 -12.56 -29.59 -28.57
CA ALA A 228 -13.09 -28.69 -29.61
C ALA A 228 -14.60 -28.85 -29.94
N SER A 229 -15.27 -29.87 -29.39
CA SER A 229 -16.70 -30.15 -29.65
C SER A 229 -17.63 -29.88 -28.45
N ASP A 230 -17.20 -30.10 -27.21
CA ASP A 230 -18.02 -29.88 -26.00
C ASP A 230 -17.79 -28.49 -25.36
N VAL A 231 -16.60 -27.90 -25.52
CA VAL A 231 -16.25 -26.56 -24.97
C VAL A 231 -17.14 -25.43 -25.49
N ILE A 232 -17.69 -25.53 -26.71
CA ILE A 232 -18.52 -24.44 -27.26
C ILE A 232 -19.85 -24.32 -26.52
N ALA A 233 -20.41 -25.44 -26.03
CA ALA A 233 -21.64 -25.42 -25.24
C ALA A 233 -21.38 -24.93 -23.81
N ASP A 234 -20.31 -25.42 -23.16
CA ASP A 234 -19.98 -25.07 -21.78
C ASP A 234 -19.41 -23.65 -21.63
N THR A 235 -18.63 -23.16 -22.61
CA THR A 235 -18.14 -21.78 -22.62
C THR A 235 -19.28 -20.78 -22.80
N ALA A 236 -20.28 -21.08 -23.62
CA ALA A 236 -21.45 -20.22 -23.77
C ALA A 236 -22.31 -20.19 -22.50
N ILE A 237 -22.41 -21.31 -21.78
CA ILE A 237 -23.07 -21.40 -20.47
C ILE A 237 -22.27 -20.62 -19.42
N GLY A 238 -20.94 -20.81 -19.34
CA GLY A 238 -20.05 -20.08 -18.44
C GLY A 238 -20.08 -18.56 -18.67
N ILE A 239 -19.96 -18.10 -19.91
CA ILE A 239 -20.06 -16.67 -20.26
C ILE A 239 -21.45 -16.10 -19.89
N GLY A 240 -22.52 -16.86 -20.12
CA GLY A 240 -23.89 -16.47 -19.76
C GLY A 240 -24.10 -16.35 -18.25
N VAL A 241 -23.67 -17.37 -17.48
CA VAL A 241 -23.75 -17.40 -16.01
C VAL A 241 -22.93 -16.27 -15.40
N VAL A 242 -21.73 -16.03 -15.93
CA VAL A 242 -20.85 -14.95 -15.49
C VAL A 242 -21.49 -13.59 -15.76
N SER A 243 -22.00 -13.37 -16.97
CA SER A 243 -22.73 -12.14 -17.32
C SER A 243 -23.91 -11.88 -16.36
N ASP A 244 -24.58 -12.91 -15.88
CA ASP A 244 -25.66 -12.77 -14.90
C ASP A 244 -25.16 -12.45 -13.49
N GLN A 245 -24.03 -13.02 -13.05
CA GLN A 245 -23.38 -12.63 -11.79
C GLN A 245 -22.97 -11.15 -11.79
N PHE A 246 -22.44 -10.63 -12.90
CA PHE A 246 -22.09 -9.21 -13.06
C PHE A 246 -23.34 -8.29 -12.97
N LYS A 247 -24.47 -8.69 -13.58
CA LYS A 247 -25.74 -7.93 -13.47
C LYS A 247 -26.30 -7.97 -12.06
N ASP A 248 -26.25 -9.12 -11.40
CA ASP A 248 -26.74 -9.26 -10.03
C ASP A 248 -25.85 -8.49 -9.04
N ALA A 249 -24.54 -8.49 -9.23
CA ALA A 249 -23.61 -7.67 -8.45
C ALA A 249 -23.95 -6.18 -8.57
N PHE A 250 -24.21 -5.71 -9.79
CA PHE A 250 -24.65 -4.32 -10.02
C PHE A 250 -25.95 -4.00 -9.28
N ARG A 251 -26.98 -4.84 -9.40
CA ARG A 251 -28.27 -4.66 -8.72
C ARG A 251 -28.13 -4.64 -7.21
N PHE A 252 -27.33 -5.56 -6.67
CA PHE A 252 -27.06 -5.66 -5.25
C PHE A 252 -26.34 -4.42 -4.72
N THR A 253 -25.26 -3.99 -5.37
CA THR A 253 -24.53 -2.76 -4.98
C THR A 253 -25.42 -1.53 -5.04
N GLN A 254 -26.23 -1.40 -6.09
CA GLN A 254 -27.18 -0.29 -6.23
C GLN A 254 -28.22 -0.27 -5.10
N ASP A 255 -28.72 -1.44 -4.69
CA ASP A 255 -29.65 -1.59 -3.57
C ASP A 255 -28.99 -1.21 -2.23
N VAL A 256 -27.75 -1.63 -1.99
CA VAL A 256 -26.99 -1.25 -0.78
C VAL A 256 -26.77 0.27 -0.73
N ILE A 257 -26.35 0.90 -1.82
CA ILE A 257 -26.22 2.38 -1.90
C ILE A 257 -27.53 3.06 -1.53
N ASN A 258 -28.64 2.59 -2.09
CA ASN A 258 -29.96 3.19 -1.87
C ASN A 258 -30.44 3.03 -0.41
N ARG A 259 -30.10 1.91 0.24
CA ARG A 259 -30.42 1.66 1.67
C ARG A 259 -29.51 2.42 2.63
N HIS A 260 -28.33 2.84 2.19
CA HIS A 260 -27.30 3.48 3.01
C HIS A 260 -26.87 4.85 2.45
N PRO A 261 -27.81 5.81 2.28
CA PRO A 261 -27.50 7.08 1.65
C PRO A 261 -26.50 7.90 2.48
N GLY A 262 -25.47 8.41 1.82
CA GLY A 262 -24.45 9.27 2.44
C GLY A 262 -23.39 8.54 3.27
N ILE A 263 -23.41 7.21 3.32
CA ILE A 263 -22.34 6.40 3.93
C ILE A 263 -21.27 6.12 2.86
N LYS A 264 -19.98 6.24 3.22
CA LYS A 264 -18.89 5.84 2.33
C LYS A 264 -18.96 4.33 2.11
N ILE A 265 -18.98 3.93 0.84
CA ILE A 265 -19.01 2.54 0.40
C ILE A 265 -17.78 2.26 -0.44
N THR A 266 -16.99 1.28 -0.04
CA THR A 266 -15.86 0.73 -0.79
C THR A 266 -16.22 -0.68 -1.26
N VAL A 267 -15.71 -1.11 -2.42
CA VAL A 267 -15.97 -2.44 -2.96
C VAL A 267 -14.69 -3.24 -3.02
N THR A 268 -14.77 -4.53 -2.71
CA THR A 268 -13.60 -5.41 -2.80
C THR A 268 -13.98 -6.82 -3.26
N GLY A 269 -12.98 -7.56 -3.70
CA GLY A 269 -13.12 -8.97 -4.03
C GLY A 269 -11.84 -9.59 -4.55
N HIS A 270 -11.81 -10.91 -4.52
CA HIS A 270 -10.72 -11.74 -5.00
C HIS A 270 -11.17 -12.60 -6.20
N SER A 271 -10.28 -12.94 -7.13
CA SER A 271 -10.58 -13.80 -8.28
C SER A 271 -11.79 -13.25 -9.08
N LEU A 272 -12.82 -14.05 -9.36
CA LEU A 272 -14.06 -13.56 -9.99
C LEU A 272 -14.72 -12.43 -9.19
N GLY A 273 -14.70 -12.50 -7.86
CA GLY A 273 -15.23 -11.45 -6.98
C GLY A 273 -14.53 -10.10 -7.19
N GLY A 274 -13.23 -10.12 -7.50
CA GLY A 274 -12.50 -8.91 -7.87
C GLY A 274 -12.93 -8.36 -9.24
N GLY A 275 -13.31 -9.21 -10.18
CA GLY A 275 -13.95 -8.81 -11.44
C GLY A 275 -15.29 -8.12 -11.20
N LEU A 276 -16.16 -8.74 -10.38
CA LEU A 276 -17.45 -8.15 -9.98
C LEU A 276 -17.25 -6.77 -9.30
N ALA A 277 -16.27 -6.67 -8.41
CA ALA A 277 -15.90 -5.44 -7.72
C ALA A 277 -15.47 -4.32 -8.68
N GLN A 278 -14.60 -4.64 -9.66
CA GLN A 278 -14.20 -3.71 -10.72
C GLN A 278 -15.40 -3.21 -11.52
N ALA A 279 -16.26 -4.13 -11.96
CA ALA A 279 -17.44 -3.82 -12.75
C ALA A 279 -18.39 -2.83 -12.06
N VAL A 280 -18.79 -3.14 -10.82
CA VAL A 280 -19.74 -2.29 -10.10
C VAL A 280 -19.11 -0.97 -9.68
N GLY A 281 -17.82 -0.97 -9.30
CA GLY A 281 -17.08 0.25 -8.99
C GLY A 281 -16.98 1.20 -10.18
N ALA A 282 -16.74 0.65 -11.37
CA ALA A 282 -16.59 1.43 -12.60
C ALA A 282 -17.87 2.16 -13.03
N ILE A 283 -19.02 1.56 -12.75
CA ILE A 283 -20.33 2.13 -13.11
C ILE A 283 -20.81 3.09 -12.03
N LEU A 284 -20.66 2.71 -10.76
CA LEU A 284 -21.26 3.41 -9.63
C LEU A 284 -20.33 4.44 -9.00
N GLY A 285 -19.07 4.53 -9.46
CA GLY A 285 -18.09 5.50 -8.97
C GLY A 285 -17.65 5.22 -7.54
N LEU A 286 -17.44 3.94 -7.21
CA LEU A 286 -17.02 3.51 -5.89
C LEU A 286 -15.52 3.24 -5.88
N GLU A 287 -14.88 3.55 -4.74
CA GLU A 287 -13.51 3.11 -4.46
C GLU A 287 -13.49 1.57 -4.43
N THR A 288 -12.57 0.97 -5.17
CA THR A 288 -12.53 -0.48 -5.39
C THR A 288 -11.11 -1.02 -5.25
N TYR A 289 -10.97 -2.09 -4.45
CA TYR A 289 -9.74 -2.88 -4.36
C TYR A 289 -10.02 -4.30 -4.83
N ALA A 290 -9.46 -4.67 -5.98
CA ALA A 290 -9.60 -5.99 -6.57
C ALA A 290 -8.26 -6.73 -6.50
N PHE A 291 -8.27 -7.94 -5.94
CA PHE A 291 -7.06 -8.71 -5.65
C PHE A 291 -6.99 -9.96 -6.49
N ASN A 292 -5.87 -10.21 -7.18
CA ASN A 292 -5.67 -11.41 -7.99
C ASN A 292 -6.95 -11.73 -8.80
N SER A 293 -7.52 -10.67 -9.35
CA SER A 293 -8.88 -10.63 -9.87
C SER A 293 -8.94 -11.12 -11.31
N SER A 294 -10.11 -11.57 -11.75
CA SER A 294 -10.40 -11.71 -13.18
C SER A 294 -10.61 -10.33 -13.83
N PRO A 295 -10.42 -10.21 -15.15
CA PRO A 295 -10.89 -9.04 -15.88
C PRO A 295 -12.43 -8.97 -15.91
N VAL A 296 -12.95 -7.84 -16.40
CA VAL A 296 -14.39 -7.63 -16.62
C VAL A 296 -14.71 -7.93 -18.09
N PRO A 297 -15.77 -8.70 -18.40
CA PRO A 297 -16.18 -8.90 -19.79
C PRO A 297 -16.59 -7.58 -20.47
N ASP A 298 -16.08 -7.32 -21.67
CA ASP A 298 -16.28 -6.03 -22.37
C ASP A 298 -17.77 -5.75 -22.63
N HIS A 299 -18.54 -6.79 -22.96
CA HIS A 299 -19.98 -6.72 -23.22
C HIS A 299 -20.81 -6.26 -22.01
N PHE A 300 -20.27 -6.32 -20.79
CA PHE A 300 -20.91 -5.74 -19.62
C PHE A 300 -21.04 -4.22 -19.76
N PHE A 301 -20.01 -3.57 -20.32
CA PHE A 301 -20.00 -2.13 -20.54
C PHE A 301 -20.79 -1.67 -21.78
N ASP A 302 -21.23 -2.60 -22.64
CA ASP A 302 -22.21 -2.30 -23.69
C ASP A 302 -23.59 -1.97 -23.08
N THR A 303 -23.89 -2.56 -21.92
CA THR A 303 -25.17 -2.35 -21.20
C THR A 303 -25.07 -1.22 -20.17
N TYR A 304 -23.92 -1.10 -19.49
CA TYR A 304 -23.72 -0.14 -18.41
C TYR A 304 -22.57 0.82 -18.72
N THR A 305 -22.87 2.11 -18.77
CA THR A 305 -21.84 3.13 -19.03
C THR A 305 -20.95 3.31 -17.81
N LYS A 306 -19.66 3.00 -17.96
CA LYS A 306 -18.63 3.27 -16.94
C LYS A 306 -18.20 4.74 -16.91
N LEU A 307 -17.56 5.15 -15.81
CA LEU A 307 -16.93 6.47 -15.69
C LEU A 307 -15.75 6.65 -16.69
N PRO A 308 -15.32 7.89 -16.95
CA PRO A 308 -14.12 8.17 -17.74
C PRO A 308 -12.86 7.53 -17.15
N ASN A 309 -11.94 7.09 -18.00
CA ASN A 309 -10.73 6.36 -17.59
C ASN A 309 -9.84 7.13 -16.60
N GLU A 310 -9.81 8.47 -16.66
CA GLU A 310 -9.05 9.29 -15.72
C GLU A 310 -9.64 9.21 -14.30
N GLN A 311 -10.96 9.11 -14.17
CA GLN A 311 -11.62 8.93 -12.87
C GLN A 311 -11.47 7.50 -12.36
N LEU A 312 -11.54 6.52 -13.26
CA LEU A 312 -11.40 5.10 -12.90
C LEU A 312 -10.03 4.79 -12.28
N GLN A 313 -8.94 5.37 -12.80
CA GLN A 313 -7.59 5.18 -12.26
C GLN A 313 -7.40 5.75 -10.84
N GLU A 314 -8.26 6.67 -10.42
CA GLU A 314 -8.24 7.23 -9.07
C GLU A 314 -9.21 6.52 -8.11
N LEU A 315 -10.02 5.58 -8.62
CA LEU A 315 -11.04 4.87 -7.83
C LEU A 315 -10.81 3.36 -7.77
N ILE A 316 -10.25 2.76 -8.81
CA ILE A 316 -10.15 1.31 -8.96
C ILE A 316 -8.70 0.89 -8.98
N TYR A 317 -8.34 0.02 -8.03
CA TYR A 317 -7.00 -0.51 -7.86
C TYR A 317 -7.06 -2.02 -8.03
N VAL A 318 -6.46 -2.51 -9.11
CA VAL A 318 -6.35 -3.94 -9.39
C VAL A 318 -4.95 -4.38 -8.99
N ILE A 319 -4.83 -5.04 -7.85
CA ILE A 319 -3.55 -5.40 -7.23
C ILE A 319 -3.33 -6.90 -7.36
N ALA A 320 -2.19 -7.30 -7.91
CA ALA A 320 -1.93 -8.70 -8.24
C ALA A 320 -0.51 -9.16 -7.89
N ASP A 321 -0.40 -10.40 -7.43
CA ASP A 321 0.86 -11.15 -7.53
C ASP A 321 1.09 -11.53 -8.99
N VAL A 322 2.30 -11.36 -9.52
CA VAL A 322 2.63 -11.76 -10.90
C VAL A 322 2.54 -13.27 -11.14
N HIS A 323 2.61 -14.08 -10.08
CA HIS A 323 2.42 -15.52 -10.17
C HIS A 323 0.96 -15.92 -10.16
N ASP A 324 0.03 -14.98 -9.93
CA ASP A 324 -1.39 -15.26 -9.95
C ASP A 324 -1.90 -15.34 -11.39
N PRO A 325 -2.36 -16.50 -11.86
CA PRO A 325 -2.81 -16.66 -13.24
C PRO A 325 -4.20 -16.08 -13.53
N VAL A 326 -4.94 -15.64 -12.50
CA VAL A 326 -6.27 -15.08 -12.70
C VAL A 326 -6.15 -13.65 -13.23
N SER A 327 -5.26 -12.84 -12.65
CA SER A 327 -4.98 -11.49 -13.15
C SER A 327 -4.02 -11.47 -14.33
N ASN A 328 -3.10 -12.43 -14.41
CA ASN A 328 -2.05 -12.43 -15.41
C ASN A 328 -2.40 -13.38 -16.56
N THR A 329 -2.51 -12.83 -17.77
CA THR A 329 -2.59 -13.66 -18.99
C THR A 329 -1.24 -14.32 -19.27
N ASP A 330 -1.25 -15.44 -20.00
CA ASP A 330 -0.02 -16.04 -20.51
C ASP A 330 0.79 -15.09 -21.41
N LYS A 331 1.99 -15.51 -21.81
CA LYS A 331 2.87 -14.78 -22.74
C LYS A 331 2.23 -14.44 -24.09
N THR A 332 1.05 -14.99 -24.41
CA THR A 332 0.29 -14.69 -25.62
C THR A 332 -0.82 -13.67 -25.42
N GLY A 333 -1.11 -13.29 -24.17
CA GLY A 333 -2.13 -12.30 -23.81
C GLY A 333 -3.57 -12.82 -23.94
N LYS A 334 -3.78 -14.14 -24.06
CA LYS A 334 -5.05 -14.71 -24.59
C LYS A 334 -5.88 -15.51 -23.60
N PHE A 335 -5.53 -15.55 -22.33
CA PHE A 335 -6.29 -16.33 -21.33
C PHE A 335 -7.77 -15.91 -21.22
N TYR A 336 -8.07 -14.63 -21.49
CA TYR A 336 -9.43 -14.11 -21.53
C TYR A 336 -9.77 -13.56 -22.91
N ILE A 337 -10.92 -13.98 -23.44
CA ILE A 337 -11.49 -13.47 -24.70
C ILE A 337 -12.43 -12.32 -24.35
N ASP A 338 -12.31 -11.19 -25.04
CA ASP A 338 -13.21 -10.02 -24.94
C ASP A 338 -13.47 -9.57 -23.48
N SER A 339 -12.42 -9.57 -22.66
CA SER A 339 -12.47 -9.14 -21.26
C SER A 339 -11.20 -8.40 -20.88
N HIS A 340 -11.34 -7.27 -20.19
CA HIS A 340 -10.21 -6.43 -19.76
C HIS A 340 -10.34 -5.99 -18.31
N HIS A 341 -9.20 -5.80 -17.64
CA HIS A 341 -9.17 -5.08 -16.38
C HIS A 341 -9.60 -3.63 -16.60
N VAL A 342 -10.36 -3.09 -15.63
CA VAL A 342 -10.90 -1.73 -15.76
C VAL A 342 -9.78 -0.68 -15.71
N THR A 343 -8.74 -0.94 -14.93
CA THR A 343 -7.53 -0.14 -14.80
C THR A 343 -6.29 -1.02 -14.96
N PRO A 344 -5.10 -0.47 -15.25
CA PRO A 344 -3.85 -1.24 -15.28
C PRO A 344 -3.59 -1.98 -13.98
N LEU A 345 -2.93 -3.14 -14.08
CA LEU A 345 -2.53 -3.93 -12.92
C LEU A 345 -1.43 -3.22 -12.11
N ILE A 346 -1.56 -3.30 -10.79
CA ILE A 346 -0.54 -2.95 -9.81
C ILE A 346 0.11 -4.25 -9.37
N GLN A 347 1.29 -4.54 -9.90
CA GLN A 347 1.89 -5.87 -9.80
C GLN A 347 3.01 -5.93 -8.78
N PHE A 348 3.05 -7.04 -8.05
CA PHE A 348 4.13 -7.38 -7.12
C PHE A 348 4.66 -8.77 -7.45
N ASN A 349 5.97 -8.91 -7.46
CA ASN A 349 6.62 -10.20 -7.44
C ASN A 349 7.14 -10.45 -6.03
N PHE A 350 6.36 -11.17 -5.21
CA PHE A 350 6.75 -11.42 -3.82
C PHE A 350 7.93 -12.41 -3.70
N ASP A 351 8.12 -13.29 -4.69
CA ASP A 351 9.21 -14.28 -4.67
C ASP A 351 10.56 -13.63 -5.05
N LEU A 352 10.58 -12.71 -6.02
CA LEU A 352 11.75 -11.91 -6.41
C LEU A 352 11.85 -10.57 -5.67
N LYS A 353 10.85 -10.19 -4.88
CA LYS A 353 10.78 -8.92 -4.13
C LYS A 353 10.85 -7.68 -5.03
N GLU A 354 10.11 -7.70 -6.13
CA GLU A 354 10.02 -6.61 -7.11
C GLU A 354 8.63 -5.96 -7.12
N ILE A 355 8.61 -4.66 -7.39
CA ILE A 355 7.38 -3.86 -7.58
C ILE A 355 7.31 -3.52 -9.08
N MET A 356 6.17 -3.80 -9.71
CA MET A 356 5.94 -3.56 -11.14
C MET A 356 7.05 -4.19 -12.02
N PRO A 357 7.26 -5.51 -11.97
CA PRO A 357 8.32 -6.16 -12.72
C PRO A 357 8.14 -5.98 -14.23
N SER A 358 9.24 -5.77 -14.95
CA SER A 358 9.22 -5.47 -16.38
C SER A 358 8.97 -6.69 -17.28
N GLU A 359 9.17 -7.90 -16.76
CA GLU A 359 9.03 -9.15 -17.51
C GLU A 359 7.80 -9.93 -17.05
N SER A 360 7.00 -10.39 -18.02
CA SER A 360 5.91 -11.33 -17.77
C SER A 360 6.46 -12.66 -17.28
N VAL A 361 6.04 -13.12 -16.11
CA VAL A 361 6.45 -14.42 -15.55
C VAL A 361 5.83 -15.56 -16.35
N ASP A 362 6.55 -16.67 -16.45
CA ASP A 362 6.05 -17.90 -17.06
C ASP A 362 5.12 -18.63 -16.07
N LEU A 363 3.82 -18.62 -16.36
CA LEU A 363 2.76 -19.11 -15.46
C LEU A 363 2.62 -20.65 -15.46
N TYR A 364 3.74 -21.38 -15.34
CA TYR A 364 3.72 -22.85 -15.36
C TYR A 364 3.22 -23.48 -14.05
N ASP A 365 3.23 -22.75 -12.94
CA ASP A 365 2.69 -23.20 -11.64
C ASP A 365 1.40 -22.43 -11.31
N LEU A 366 0.30 -22.89 -11.90
CA LEU A 366 -1.03 -22.34 -11.67
C LEU A 366 -1.53 -22.75 -10.26
N ARG A 367 -1.65 -21.80 -9.33
CA ARG A 367 -2.35 -22.01 -8.06
C ARG A 367 -3.71 -21.31 -8.12
N PHE A 368 -4.77 -22.10 -8.28
CA PHE A 368 -6.15 -21.62 -8.26
C PHE A 368 -6.84 -22.18 -7.02
N ASP A 369 -6.68 -21.52 -5.87
CA ASP A 369 -7.43 -21.87 -4.67
C ASP A 369 -7.59 -20.67 -3.72
N ARG A 370 -8.42 -20.84 -2.71
CA ARG A 370 -8.63 -19.89 -1.61
C ARG A 370 -7.30 -19.49 -0.93
N HIS A 371 -6.27 -20.34 -0.94
CA HIS A 371 -4.98 -20.00 -0.34
C HIS A 371 -4.25 -18.90 -1.10
N GLY A 372 -4.64 -18.59 -2.35
CA GLY A 372 -4.13 -17.45 -3.12
C GLY A 372 -4.32 -16.11 -2.41
N ILE A 373 -5.55 -15.79 -1.96
CA ILE A 373 -5.83 -14.52 -1.29
C ILE A 373 -5.22 -14.44 0.10
N THR A 374 -5.23 -15.53 0.87
CA THR A 374 -4.59 -15.56 2.19
C THR A 374 -3.07 -15.36 2.05
N ARG A 375 -2.42 -16.06 1.11
CA ARG A 375 -0.98 -15.86 0.82
C ARG A 375 -0.69 -14.43 0.37
N PHE A 376 -1.52 -13.86 -0.51
CA PHE A 376 -1.37 -12.48 -0.95
C PHE A 376 -1.45 -11.50 0.23
N HIS A 377 -2.48 -11.64 1.08
CA HIS A 377 -2.66 -10.82 2.27
C HIS A 377 -1.44 -10.92 3.21
N ASP A 378 -0.98 -12.14 3.50
CA ASP A 378 0.13 -12.37 4.43
C ASP A 378 1.44 -11.77 3.88
N ASN A 379 1.69 -11.95 2.58
CA ASN A 379 2.84 -11.32 1.91
C ASN A 379 2.77 -9.79 1.95
N ALA A 380 1.58 -9.20 1.74
CA ALA A 380 1.37 -7.77 1.81
C ALA A 380 1.59 -7.23 3.23
N VAL A 381 1.04 -7.91 4.24
CA VAL A 381 1.24 -7.55 5.67
C VAL A 381 2.72 -7.63 6.04
N ASP A 382 3.42 -8.68 5.64
CA ASP A 382 4.86 -8.82 5.90
C ASP A 382 5.68 -7.70 5.27
N LEU A 383 5.44 -7.41 3.98
CA LEU A 383 6.11 -6.32 3.27
C LEU A 383 5.88 -4.96 3.92
N ILE A 384 4.64 -4.63 4.26
CA ILE A 384 4.31 -3.32 4.80
C ILE A 384 4.77 -3.19 6.26
N THR A 385 4.39 -4.17 7.10
CA THR A 385 4.55 -4.08 8.55
C THR A 385 5.95 -4.45 9.00
N ASN A 386 6.48 -5.57 8.51
CA ASN A 386 7.74 -6.12 9.01
C ASN A 386 8.97 -5.61 8.26
N ILE A 387 8.79 -5.10 7.04
CA ILE A 387 9.87 -4.59 6.20
C ILE A 387 9.78 -3.06 6.09
N TYR A 388 8.74 -2.49 5.51
CA TYR A 388 8.78 -1.05 5.23
C TYR A 388 8.61 -0.16 6.47
N GLN A 389 7.67 -0.47 7.36
CA GLN A 389 7.46 0.32 8.57
C GLN A 389 8.60 0.22 9.59
N THR A 390 9.21 -0.96 9.72
CA THR A 390 10.40 -1.19 10.58
C THR A 390 11.68 -0.60 9.99
N GLY A 391 11.63 -0.18 8.72
CA GLY A 391 12.77 0.43 8.08
C GLY A 391 13.76 -0.60 7.51
N TRP A 392 13.24 -1.61 6.84
CA TRP A 392 13.93 -2.55 5.96
C TRP A 392 14.70 -3.66 6.69
#